data_AF-A0A957TU90-F1
#
_entry.id   AF-A0A957TU90-F1
#
_cell.length_a   1.000
_cell.length_b   1.000
_cell.length_c   1.000
_cell.angle_alpha   90.00
_cell.angle_beta   90.00
_cell.angle_gamma   90.00
#
_symmetry.space_group_name_H-M   'P 1'
#
loop_
_entity.id
_entity.type
_entity.pdbx_description
1 polymer ?
#
loop_
_entity_poly.entity_id
_entity_poly.type
_entity_poly.pdbx_seq_one_letter_code
_entity_poly.pdbx_strand_id
1 'polypeptide(L)'
;ALVAAITDGSAVAACAEASVGATVALSIGGKQDPIHGEPLPVEVTVVSLHEVSWPANPRAGVAVTTNHVAVVQIEGVTAVLTERRTPFHRIQTFTQLDLDPHAYQIVVVKMGYLVPEINQLAKRALLALSPGAVNQDIENLPYQRFQRPMYPMDR
;
A
#
# COMPACT_ATOMS: atom_id res chain seq x y z
N ALA A 1 -0.02 -2.19 14.64
CA ALA A 1 0.78 -2.44 13.41
C ALA A 1 0.65 -1.26 12.47
N LEU A 2 1.55 -1.10 11.49
CA LEU A 2 1.47 -0.08 10.44
C LEU A 2 1.33 -0.74 9.06
N VAL A 3 0.34 -0.33 8.26
CA VAL A 3 0.12 -0.83 6.89
C VAL A 3 0.23 0.32 5.90
N ALA A 4 1.24 0.30 5.03
CA ALA A 4 1.56 1.39 4.11
C ALA A 4 1.90 0.89 2.69
N ALA A 5 1.12 1.20 1.66
CA ALA A 5 -0.16 1.87 1.68
C ALA A 5 -1.19 1.11 0.85
N ILE A 6 -2.45 1.42 1.13
CA ILE A 6 -3.61 0.95 0.38
C ILE A 6 -4.04 2.11 -0.53
N THR A 7 -4.05 1.88 -1.84
CA THR A 7 -4.49 2.90 -2.80
C THR A 7 -6.01 2.87 -2.91
N ASP A 8 -6.66 3.95 -2.45
CA ASP A 8 -8.10 4.11 -2.42
C ASP A 8 -8.50 5.59 -2.33
N GLY A 9 -8.63 6.25 -3.48
CA GLY A 9 -8.99 7.67 -3.54
C GLY A 9 -10.35 8.02 -2.97
N SER A 10 -11.34 7.13 -3.10
CA SER A 10 -12.66 7.35 -2.50
C SER A 10 -12.61 7.33 -0.98
N ALA A 11 -11.78 6.46 -0.38
CA ALA A 11 -11.60 6.43 1.07
C ALA A 11 -10.83 7.66 1.57
N VAL A 12 -9.80 8.10 0.85
CA VAL A 12 -9.08 9.35 1.18
C VAL A 12 -10.02 10.56 1.11
N ALA A 13 -10.85 10.65 0.08
CA ALA A 13 -11.83 11.73 -0.05
C ALA A 13 -12.83 11.75 1.11
N ALA A 14 -13.35 10.58 1.51
CA ALA A 14 -14.26 10.47 2.65
C ALA A 14 -13.59 10.87 3.98
N CYS A 15 -12.32 10.51 4.20
CA CYS A 15 -11.55 10.96 5.35
C CYS A 15 -11.34 12.48 5.35
N ALA A 16 -11.07 13.06 4.17
CA ALA A 16 -10.89 14.50 4.03
C ALA A 16 -12.19 15.28 4.33
N GLU A 17 -13.34 14.77 3.90
CA GLU A 17 -14.64 15.36 4.19
C GLU A 17 -14.99 15.29 5.68
N ALA A 18 -14.69 14.17 6.35
CA ALA A 18 -14.98 13.97 7.76
C ALA A 18 -14.06 14.75 8.73
N SER A 19 -12.86 15.15 8.27
CA SER A 19 -11.80 15.81 9.04
C SER A 19 -11.08 14.92 10.08
N VAL A 20 -9.93 15.39 10.56
CA VAL A 20 -9.12 14.70 11.59
C VAL A 20 -9.90 14.55 12.90
N GLY A 21 -9.78 13.38 13.53
CA GLY A 21 -10.47 13.02 14.77
C GLY A 21 -11.86 12.40 14.54
N ALA A 22 -12.43 12.52 13.34
CA ALA A 22 -13.72 11.91 13.04
C ALA A 22 -13.62 10.39 12.88
N THR A 23 -14.73 9.72 13.19
CA THR A 23 -14.91 8.29 12.94
C THR A 23 -15.78 8.11 11.71
N VAL A 24 -15.32 7.31 10.75
CA VAL A 24 -15.94 7.16 9.43
C VAL A 24 -16.08 5.68 9.10
N ALA A 25 -17.28 5.27 8.69
CA ALA A 25 -17.49 3.97 8.07
C ALA A 25 -16.99 4.01 6.62
N LEU A 26 -16.00 3.19 6.31
CA LEU A 26 -15.35 3.11 5.01
C LEU A 26 -15.47 1.70 4.44
N SER A 27 -15.19 1.60 3.15
CA SER A 27 -14.91 0.34 2.48
C SER A 27 -13.56 0.48 1.80
N ILE A 28 -12.53 -0.19 2.32
CA ILE A 28 -11.11 0.12 2.04
C ILE A 28 -10.48 -0.95 1.14
N GLY A 29 -9.75 -0.52 0.10
CA GLY A 29 -8.98 -1.42 -0.76
C GLY A 29 -9.87 -2.27 -1.67
N GLY A 30 -9.29 -3.26 -2.38
CA GLY A 30 -10.03 -4.20 -3.24
C GLY A 30 -10.63 -3.62 -4.54
N LYS A 31 -10.92 -2.32 -4.60
CA LYS A 31 -11.62 -1.65 -5.72
C LYS A 31 -10.89 -1.70 -7.07
N GLN A 32 -9.56 -1.79 -7.05
CA GLN A 32 -8.73 -1.80 -8.27
C GLN A 32 -8.50 -3.22 -8.82
N ASP A 33 -8.68 -4.25 -8.00
CA ASP A 33 -8.46 -5.65 -8.36
C ASP A 33 -9.62 -6.51 -7.81
N PRO A 34 -10.81 -6.41 -8.43
CA PRO A 34 -12.01 -7.13 -7.96
C PRO A 34 -11.92 -8.66 -8.16
N ILE A 35 -10.84 -9.16 -8.78
CA ILE A 35 -10.63 -10.60 -8.98
C ILE A 35 -10.06 -11.24 -7.72
N HIS A 36 -9.19 -10.52 -7.01
CA HIS A 36 -8.38 -11.08 -5.92
C HIS A 36 -8.73 -10.52 -4.53
N GLY A 37 -9.63 -9.56 -4.45
CA GLY A 37 -10.08 -9.03 -3.17
C GLY A 37 -11.31 -8.16 -3.29
N GLU A 38 -12.15 -8.22 -2.27
CA GLU A 38 -13.27 -7.32 -2.09
C GLU A 38 -12.87 -6.13 -1.20
N PRO A 39 -13.50 -4.96 -1.37
CA PRO A 39 -13.34 -3.86 -0.43
C PRO A 39 -13.70 -4.27 1.00
N LEU A 40 -12.86 -3.91 1.97
CA LEU A 40 -13.06 -4.24 3.39
C LEU A 40 -13.96 -3.20 4.07
N PRO A 41 -15.20 -3.53 4.47
CA PRO A 41 -16.05 -2.62 5.24
C PRO A 41 -15.49 -2.49 6.66
N VAL A 42 -15.22 -1.27 7.11
CA VAL A 42 -14.58 -1.03 8.40
C VAL A 42 -14.84 0.39 8.92
N GLU A 43 -14.95 0.53 10.23
CA GLU A 43 -14.99 1.83 10.90
C GLU A 43 -13.56 2.27 11.24
N VAL A 44 -13.22 3.51 10.92
CA VAL A 44 -11.87 4.06 11.14
C VAL A 44 -11.93 5.41 11.83
N THR A 45 -10.90 5.75 12.59
CA THR A 45 -10.67 7.13 13.06
C THR A 45 -9.64 7.82 12.19
N VAL A 46 -9.93 9.02 11.67
CA VAL A 46 -8.97 9.82 10.89
C VAL A 46 -7.92 10.40 11.84
N VAL A 47 -6.65 10.05 11.64
CA VAL A 47 -5.54 10.49 12.50
C VAL A 47 -4.86 11.73 11.94
N SER A 48 -4.57 11.74 10.64
CA SER A 48 -3.96 12.89 9.96
C SER A 48 -4.24 12.84 8.46
N LEU A 49 -4.20 14.01 7.83
CA LEU A 49 -4.38 14.20 6.40
C LEU A 49 -3.17 14.94 5.85
N HIS A 50 -2.63 14.46 4.74
CA HIS A 50 -1.39 14.97 4.16
C HIS A 50 -1.50 15.14 2.66
N GLU A 51 -0.73 16.09 2.14
CA GLU A 51 -0.44 16.21 0.71
C GLU A 51 1.03 15.89 0.47
N VAL A 52 1.28 14.84 -0.30
CA VAL A 52 2.63 14.38 -0.62
C VAL A 52 2.91 14.61 -2.09
N SER A 53 3.91 15.43 -2.38
CA SER A 53 4.39 15.62 -3.75
C SER A 53 5.32 14.48 -4.14
N TRP A 54 4.93 13.70 -5.15
CA TRP A 54 5.82 12.73 -5.75
C TRP A 54 6.79 13.43 -6.72
N PRO A 55 8.11 13.20 -6.60
CA PRO A 55 9.06 13.84 -7.50
C PRO A 55 8.82 13.41 -8.94
N ALA A 56 9.02 14.34 -9.87
CA ALA A 56 8.96 14.05 -11.29
C ALA A 56 9.98 12.96 -11.65
N ASN A 57 9.61 12.12 -12.62
CA ASN A 57 10.55 11.26 -13.32
C ASN A 57 10.51 11.61 -14.81
N PRO A 58 11.31 12.60 -15.25
CA PRO A 58 11.32 13.03 -16.66
C PRO A 58 11.68 11.90 -17.63
N ARG A 59 12.51 10.94 -17.21
CA ARG A 59 12.89 9.77 -18.04
C ARG A 59 11.72 8.82 -18.28
N ALA A 60 10.74 8.81 -17.38
CA ALA A 60 9.51 8.04 -17.51
C ALA A 60 8.32 8.91 -17.98
N GLY A 61 8.54 10.18 -18.34
CA GLY A 61 7.47 11.11 -18.72
C GLY A 61 6.50 11.47 -17.58
N VAL A 62 6.92 11.30 -16.31
CA VAL A 62 6.07 11.52 -15.14
C VAL A 62 6.32 12.91 -14.57
N ALA A 63 5.29 13.75 -14.56
CA ALA A 63 5.31 15.06 -13.90
C ALA A 63 5.23 14.93 -12.36
N VAL A 64 5.57 16.00 -11.65
CA VAL A 64 5.30 16.10 -10.20
C VAL A 64 3.80 15.89 -10.01
N THR A 65 3.44 14.96 -9.14
CA THR A 65 2.05 14.63 -8.84
C THR A 65 1.83 14.73 -7.35
N THR A 66 0.96 15.63 -6.93
CA THR A 66 0.48 15.67 -5.54
C THR A 66 -0.45 14.49 -5.32
N ASN A 67 -0.25 13.80 -4.20
CA ASN A 67 -1.09 12.70 -3.76
C ASN A 67 -1.67 13.05 -2.39
N HIS A 68 -2.98 12.92 -2.25
CA HIS A 68 -3.64 13.07 -0.96
C HIS A 68 -3.52 11.75 -0.18
N VAL A 69 -3.21 11.86 1.09
CA VAL A 69 -2.95 10.72 1.97
C VAL A 69 -3.75 10.90 3.26
N ALA A 70 -4.47 9.87 3.66
CA ALA A 70 -5.11 9.80 4.97
C ALA A 70 -4.42 8.72 5.81
N VAL A 71 -3.99 9.10 7.01
CA VAL A 71 -3.58 8.15 8.04
C VAL A 71 -4.80 7.89 8.91
N VAL A 72 -5.17 6.62 9.07
CA VAL A 72 -6.35 6.22 9.83
C VAL A 72 -6.01 5.14 10.86
N GLN A 73 -6.78 5.08 11.92
CA GLN A 73 -6.69 4.05 12.96
C GLN A 73 -7.84 3.06 12.83
N ILE A 74 -7.51 1.77 12.87
CA ILE A 74 -8.43 0.63 12.73
C ILE A 74 -8.03 -0.43 13.76
N GLU A 75 -8.77 -0.59 14.86
CA GLU A 75 -8.56 -1.68 15.83
C GLU A 75 -7.08 -1.97 16.21
N GLY A 76 -6.29 -0.94 16.53
CA GLY A 76 -4.85 -1.10 16.85
C GLY A 76 -3.89 -1.18 15.65
N VAL A 77 -4.41 -1.05 14.44
CA VAL A 77 -3.66 -0.89 13.19
C VAL A 77 -3.73 0.56 12.71
N THR A 78 -2.57 1.15 12.46
CA THR A 78 -2.47 2.40 11.72
C THR A 78 -2.35 2.06 10.23
N ALA A 79 -3.26 2.56 9.41
CA ALA A 79 -3.28 2.32 7.98
C ALA A 79 -3.07 3.63 7.22
N VAL A 80 -2.29 3.56 6.15
CA VAL A 80 -2.06 4.68 5.23
C VAL A 80 -2.86 4.45 3.96
N LEU A 81 -3.81 5.34 3.70
CA LEU A 81 -4.64 5.36 2.50
C LEU A 81 -4.11 6.44 1.56
N THR A 82 -3.94 6.10 0.28
CA THR A 82 -3.45 7.06 -0.73
C THR A 82 -4.43 7.20 -1.87
N GLU A 83 -4.61 8.42 -2.39
CA GLU A 83 -5.49 8.65 -3.54
C GLU A 83 -4.96 7.93 -4.79
N ARG A 84 -3.65 8.01 -5.00
CA ARG A 84 -2.92 7.38 -6.10
C ARG A 84 -1.89 6.40 -5.57
N ARG A 85 -1.41 5.52 -6.44
CA ARG A 85 -0.38 4.54 -6.09
C ARG A 85 0.91 5.24 -5.67
N THR A 86 1.31 5.03 -4.42
CA THR A 86 2.55 5.58 -3.85
C THR A 86 3.35 4.48 -3.16
N PRO A 87 4.62 4.25 -3.55
CA PRO A 87 5.44 3.21 -2.94
C PRO A 87 6.06 3.68 -1.61
N PHE A 88 5.81 2.94 -0.53
CA PHE A 88 6.43 3.15 0.78
C PHE A 88 7.72 2.35 0.91
N HIS A 89 8.78 2.89 0.31
CA HIS A 89 10.09 2.21 0.17
C HIS A 89 11.25 3.00 0.79
N ARG A 90 10.96 4.12 1.47
CA ARG A 90 11.94 4.96 2.16
C ARG A 90 11.36 5.33 3.52
N ILE A 91 12.20 5.44 4.55
CA ILE A 91 11.79 5.91 5.88
C ILE A 91 11.19 7.32 5.77
N GLN A 92 11.76 8.16 4.91
CA GLN A 92 11.25 9.49 4.62
C GLN A 92 9.77 9.49 4.20
N THR A 93 9.31 8.45 3.48
CA THR A 93 7.91 8.36 3.03
C THR A 93 6.94 8.19 4.19
N PHE A 94 7.40 7.66 5.32
CA PHE A 94 6.64 7.54 6.56
C PHE A 94 6.74 8.82 7.41
N THR A 95 7.97 9.34 7.60
CA THR A 95 8.18 10.48 8.49
C THR A 95 7.53 11.76 7.97
N GLN A 96 7.36 11.92 6.67
CA GLN A 96 6.58 13.04 6.09
C GLN A 96 5.07 12.98 6.43
N LEU A 97 4.59 11.85 6.94
CA LEU A 97 3.21 11.64 7.42
C LEU A 97 3.13 11.68 8.96
N ASP A 98 4.18 12.15 9.61
CA ASP A 98 4.37 12.11 11.07
C ASP A 98 4.36 10.67 11.65
N LEU A 99 4.75 9.68 10.84
CA LEU A 99 4.85 8.29 11.25
C LEU A 99 6.32 7.88 11.41
N ASP A 100 6.70 7.43 12.61
CA ASP A 100 7.95 6.70 12.82
C ASP A 100 7.71 5.19 12.67
N PRO A 101 8.18 4.53 11.60
CA PRO A 101 8.00 3.10 11.42
C PRO A 101 8.72 2.25 12.50
N HIS A 102 9.71 2.79 13.23
CA HIS A 102 10.38 2.07 14.33
C HIS A 102 9.50 1.93 15.57
N ALA A 103 8.46 2.76 15.71
CA ALA A 103 7.52 2.70 16.83
C ALA A 103 6.53 1.52 16.71
N TYR A 104 6.51 0.81 15.58
CA TYR A 104 5.57 -0.27 15.31
C TYR A 104 6.23 -1.65 15.40
N GLN A 105 5.54 -2.60 16.04
CA GLN A 105 5.99 -4.00 16.12
C GLN A 105 5.95 -4.72 14.76
N ILE A 106 5.08 -4.28 13.86
CA ILE A 106 4.88 -4.83 12.52
C ILE A 106 4.67 -3.67 11.56
N VAL A 107 5.44 -3.64 10.48
CA VAL A 107 5.27 -2.72 9.35
C VAL A 107 5.05 -3.54 8.08
N VAL A 108 3.93 -3.29 7.41
CA VAL A 108 3.55 -3.94 6.15
C VAL A 108 3.72 -2.92 5.03
N VAL A 109 4.52 -3.29 4.02
CA VAL A 109 4.69 -2.49 2.81
C VAL A 109 4.28 -3.27 1.56
N LYS A 110 3.65 -2.60 0.59
CA LYS A 110 3.33 -3.23 -0.69
C LYS A 110 4.52 -3.13 -1.66
N MET A 111 5.41 -4.13 -1.60
CA MET A 111 6.59 -4.22 -2.46
C MET A 111 6.86 -5.68 -2.87
N GLY A 112 7.31 -5.91 -4.11
CA GLY A 112 7.70 -7.24 -4.61
C GLY A 112 9.10 -7.68 -4.17
N TYR A 113 9.88 -6.78 -3.58
CA TYR A 113 11.18 -7.03 -2.97
C TYR A 113 11.38 -6.04 -1.82
N LEU A 114 12.20 -6.40 -0.84
CA LEU A 114 12.47 -5.53 0.29
C LEU A 114 13.74 -4.72 0.04
N VAL A 115 13.60 -3.40 -0.04
CA VAL A 115 14.73 -2.49 -0.22
C VAL A 115 15.60 -2.44 1.05
N PRO A 116 16.92 -2.21 0.94
CA PRO A 116 17.83 -2.25 2.08
C PRO A 116 17.42 -1.36 3.26
N GLU A 117 16.95 -0.15 2.98
CA GLU A 117 16.54 0.82 4.00
C GLU A 117 15.37 0.32 4.86
N ILE A 118 14.32 -0.24 4.24
CA ILE A 118 13.20 -0.82 4.98
C ILE A 118 13.60 -2.17 5.61
N ASN A 119 14.48 -2.94 4.98
CA ASN A 119 14.99 -4.19 5.55
C ASN A 119 15.74 -3.96 6.87
N GLN A 120 16.47 -2.85 6.98
CA GLN A 120 17.22 -2.49 8.20
C GLN A 120 16.31 -2.10 9.37
N LEU A 121 15.03 -1.78 9.13
CA LEU A 121 14.04 -1.53 10.18
C LEU A 121 13.74 -2.79 11.01
N ALA A 122 13.72 -3.95 10.36
CA ALA A 122 13.13 -5.15 10.92
C ALA A 122 14.18 -6.15 11.39
N LYS A 123 13.98 -6.73 12.58
CA LYS A 123 14.77 -7.90 13.03
C LYS A 123 14.52 -9.14 12.18
N ARG A 124 13.38 -9.19 11.50
CA ARG A 124 12.98 -10.26 10.58
C ARG A 124 12.09 -9.69 9.48
N ALA A 125 12.42 -10.02 8.24
CA ALA A 125 11.61 -9.72 7.07
C ALA A 125 10.84 -10.97 6.61
N LEU A 126 9.57 -10.79 6.25
CA LEU A 126 8.72 -11.83 5.68
C LEU A 126 8.11 -11.29 4.39
N LEU A 127 8.12 -12.10 3.33
CA LEU A 127 7.35 -11.83 2.12
C LEU A 127 5.99 -12.53 2.23
N ALA A 128 4.93 -11.75 2.34
CA ALA A 128 3.58 -12.30 2.30
C ALA A 128 3.21 -12.66 0.86
N LEU A 129 3.04 -13.95 0.58
CA LEU A 129 2.51 -14.44 -0.69
C LEU A 129 0.99 -14.20 -0.71
N SER A 130 0.59 -12.99 -1.09
CA SER A 130 -0.81 -12.62 -1.22
C SER A 130 -1.29 -12.82 -2.67
N PRO A 131 -2.58 -13.19 -2.88
CA PRO A 131 -3.23 -13.03 -4.18
C PRO A 131 -3.11 -11.60 -4.71
N GLY A 132 -3.31 -11.43 -6.02
CA GLY A 132 -3.35 -10.13 -6.68
C GLY A 132 -2.49 -10.05 -7.93
N ALA A 133 -2.56 -8.90 -8.61
CA ALA A 133 -1.87 -8.64 -9.88
C ALA A 133 -0.33 -8.84 -9.91
N VAL A 134 0.33 -8.96 -8.75
CA VAL A 134 1.78 -9.18 -8.60
C VAL A 134 2.11 -10.41 -7.75
N ASN A 135 1.27 -11.43 -7.83
CA ASN A 135 1.45 -12.69 -7.11
C ASN A 135 2.79 -13.36 -7.49
N GLN A 136 3.54 -13.80 -6.49
CA GLN A 136 4.86 -14.43 -6.63
C GLN A 136 4.79 -15.96 -6.71
N ASP A 137 3.60 -16.56 -6.58
CA ASP A 137 3.38 -17.99 -6.79
C ASP A 137 3.31 -18.31 -8.29
N ILE A 138 4.44 -18.11 -8.99
CA ILE A 138 4.52 -18.14 -10.46
C ILE A 138 4.06 -19.49 -11.02
N GLU A 139 4.41 -20.60 -10.38
CA GLU A 139 4.07 -21.97 -10.84
C GLU A 139 2.56 -22.23 -10.88
N ASN A 140 1.78 -21.55 -10.04
CA ASN A 140 0.34 -21.74 -9.94
C ASN A 140 -0.48 -20.64 -10.64
N LEU A 141 0.17 -19.72 -11.36
CA LEU A 141 -0.55 -18.70 -12.13
C LEU A 141 -1.24 -19.32 -13.36
N PRO A 142 -2.51 -18.96 -13.64
CA PRO A 142 -3.30 -19.58 -14.71
C PRO A 142 -2.96 -18.99 -16.10
N TYR A 143 -1.68 -18.93 -16.45
CA TYR A 143 -1.24 -18.44 -17.75
C TYR A 143 -1.67 -19.41 -18.87
N GLN A 144 -2.29 -18.87 -19.92
CA GLN A 144 -2.78 -19.66 -21.05
C GLN A 144 -2.03 -19.40 -22.35
N ARG A 145 -1.33 -18.27 -22.47
CA ARG A 145 -0.73 -17.78 -23.74
C ARG A 145 0.75 -17.46 -23.56
N PHE A 146 1.60 -18.48 -23.62
CA PHE A 146 3.06 -18.34 -23.58
C PHE A 146 3.74 -19.39 -24.47
N GLN A 147 4.98 -19.14 -24.85
CA GLN A 147 5.79 -20.06 -25.67
C GLN A 147 6.25 -21.24 -24.81
N ARG A 148 6.08 -22.47 -25.31
CA ARG A 148 6.50 -23.70 -24.61
C ARG A 148 7.64 -24.38 -25.39
N PRO A 149 8.58 -25.07 -24.71
CA PRO A 149 8.61 -25.28 -23.27
C PRO A 149 9.09 -24.05 -22.50
N MET A 150 8.51 -23.81 -21.33
CA MET A 150 8.91 -22.75 -20.41
C MET A 150 9.02 -23.28 -18.98
N TYR A 151 10.24 -23.41 -18.47
CA TYR A 151 10.46 -23.58 -17.04
C TYR A 151 9.98 -22.34 -16.28
N PRO A 152 9.28 -22.45 -15.13
CA PRO A 152 9.02 -23.67 -14.35
C PRO A 152 7.72 -24.42 -14.69
N MET A 153 6.92 -23.92 -15.64
CA MET A 153 5.62 -24.51 -16.01
C MET A 153 5.75 -25.84 -16.77
N ASP A 154 6.84 -26.00 -17.52
CA ASP A 154 7.23 -27.19 -18.26
C ASP A 154 8.54 -27.75 -17.67
N ARG A 155 8.54 -29.03 -17.26
CA ARG A 155 9.72 -29.74 -16.74
C ARG A 155 10.21 -30.78 -17.74
#